data_AF-A0A2A9E2Q8-F1
#
_entry.id   AF-A0A2A9E2Q8-F1
#
_cell.length_a   1.000
_cell.length_b   1.000
_cell.length_c   1.000
_cell.angle_alpha   90.00
_cell.angle_beta   90.00
_cell.angle_gamma   90.00
#
_symmetry.space_group_name_H-M   'P 1'
#
loop_
_entity.id
_entity.type
_entity.pdbx_description
1 polymer ?
#
loop_
_entity_poly.entity_id
_entity_poly.type
_entity_poly.pdbx_seq_one_letter_code
_entity_poly.pdbx_strand_id
1 'polypeptide(L)'
;MNTAPPAPLDAVPAPHLPAGQVEDGASREPVDPTGAAMRRGPFRAGDRVQLTDPRGRLHTITLAAGAAFHTHRGYFQHDDIIGASEGSVVTTTSGIDYLALRPLLSDYTLSMPRGAAVVYPKDAGQIVAMADIFPGARVIEAGVGSGALTMSLLRAVGDGGSLHSIERREDFADIARGNVELFFGGPHPAWELSIGDLSDVLPEVAAPGSVDRIVLDMLAPWENLEASAVALAPGGVLICYVATTTQLSRLGEELRADGRFTEPEAWETMIRGWHIEGLAVRPEHRMVGHTGFLLKSRRMADGIDAPVRRRRPSKGAYPVDGDWSPEELGERAVSDKKVRRVRRDVGQALDASVVTGPTPEMGADSGPADEDV
;
A
#
# COMPACT_ATOMS: atom_id res chain seq x y z
N MET A 1 -78.46 -2.77 34.28
CA MET A 1 -78.41 -1.59 33.39
C MET A 1 -77.13 -1.70 32.60
N ASN A 2 -77.27 -1.99 31.31
CA ASN A 2 -76.23 -2.45 30.40
C ASN A 2 -75.97 -1.30 29.41
N THR A 3 -74.80 -0.67 29.46
CA THR A 3 -74.43 0.44 28.58
C THR A 3 -73.45 -0.05 27.51
N ALA A 4 -73.89 0.00 26.26
CA ALA A 4 -73.14 -0.35 25.07
C ALA A 4 -71.97 0.63 24.80
N PRO A 5 -70.91 0.19 24.10
CA PRO A 5 -69.78 1.05 23.72
C PRO A 5 -70.11 1.94 22.51
N PRO A 6 -69.39 3.08 22.34
CA PRO A 6 -69.65 4.04 21.26
C PRO A 6 -69.10 3.60 19.90
N ALA A 7 -69.74 4.09 18.83
CA ALA A 7 -69.46 3.80 17.43
C ALA A 7 -68.13 4.42 16.91
N PRO A 8 -67.50 3.83 15.88
CA PRO A 8 -66.24 4.33 15.31
C PRO A 8 -66.45 5.57 14.42
N LEU A 9 -65.45 6.47 14.44
CA LEU A 9 -65.38 7.70 13.66
C LEU A 9 -65.02 7.43 12.18
N ASP A 10 -65.70 8.14 11.28
CA ASP A 10 -65.57 8.05 9.82
C ASP A 10 -64.15 8.37 9.31
N ALA A 11 -63.67 7.55 8.37
CA ALA A 11 -62.41 7.76 7.65
C ALA A 11 -62.57 8.80 6.53
N VAL A 12 -61.71 9.81 6.52
CA VAL A 12 -61.61 10.82 5.46
C VAL A 12 -60.93 10.22 4.22
N PRO A 13 -61.47 10.38 2.99
CA PRO A 13 -60.83 9.84 1.80
C PRO A 13 -59.62 10.70 1.36
N ALA A 14 -58.55 10.04 0.95
CA ALA A 14 -57.35 10.69 0.41
C ALA A 14 -57.60 11.27 -1.00
N PRO A 15 -56.94 12.39 -1.37
CA PRO A 15 -57.14 13.02 -2.68
C PRO A 15 -56.51 12.21 -3.81
N HIS A 16 -57.25 12.12 -4.91
CA HIS A 16 -56.85 11.44 -6.16
C HIS A 16 -55.91 12.35 -6.96
N LEU A 17 -54.64 11.95 -7.12
CA LEU A 17 -53.69 12.61 -8.03
C LEU A 17 -53.90 12.08 -9.46
N PRO A 18 -53.82 12.93 -10.50
CA PRO A 18 -54.05 12.51 -11.88
C PRO A 18 -52.89 11.63 -12.38
N ALA A 19 -53.24 10.59 -13.15
CA ALA A 19 -52.30 9.69 -13.80
C ALA A 19 -51.42 10.46 -14.80
N GLY A 20 -50.18 10.74 -14.38
CA GLY A 20 -49.12 11.22 -15.26
C GLY A 20 -48.73 10.14 -16.25
N GLN A 21 -48.63 10.53 -17.52
CA GLN A 21 -48.21 9.72 -18.64
C GLN A 21 -46.87 9.04 -18.32
N VAL A 22 -46.87 7.71 -18.38
CA VAL A 22 -45.65 6.90 -18.35
C VAL A 22 -44.95 7.17 -19.67
N GLU A 23 -43.97 8.06 -19.67
CA GLU A 23 -43.00 8.10 -20.76
C GLU A 23 -42.27 6.74 -20.74
N ASP A 24 -42.46 5.98 -21.82
CA ASP A 24 -41.78 4.72 -22.09
C ASP A 24 -40.28 4.94 -21.86
N GLY A 25 -39.77 4.33 -20.79
CA GLY A 25 -38.37 4.38 -20.45
C GLY A 25 -37.58 3.81 -21.63
N ALA A 26 -36.86 4.69 -22.33
CA ALA A 26 -35.85 4.30 -23.28
C ALA A 26 -34.98 3.23 -22.59
N SER A 27 -35.04 2.00 -23.11
CA SER A 27 -34.20 0.90 -22.67
C SER A 27 -32.75 1.38 -22.80
N ARG A 28 -32.15 1.77 -21.67
CA ARG A 28 -30.74 2.16 -21.61
C ARG A 28 -29.97 0.90 -21.99
N GLU A 29 -29.42 0.88 -23.21
CA GLU A 29 -28.62 -0.25 -23.66
C GLU A 29 -27.56 -0.53 -22.58
N PRO A 30 -27.32 -1.81 -22.22
CA PRO A 30 -26.30 -2.14 -21.25
C PRO A 30 -24.96 -1.65 -21.80
N VAL A 31 -24.43 -0.58 -21.20
CA VAL A 31 -23.09 -0.07 -21.50
C VAL A 31 -22.11 -1.10 -20.94
N ASP A 32 -21.33 -1.71 -21.82
CA ASP A 32 -20.27 -2.63 -21.40
C ASP A 32 -19.30 -1.92 -20.44
N PRO A 33 -18.86 -2.57 -19.34
CA PRO A 33 -17.92 -1.97 -18.41
C PRO A 33 -16.66 -1.46 -19.10
N THR A 34 -16.19 -0.30 -18.67
CA THR A 34 -15.07 0.41 -19.29
C THR A 34 -13.83 -0.49 -19.40
N GLY A 35 -13.28 -0.58 -20.61
CA GLY A 35 -12.10 -1.41 -20.94
C GLY A 35 -12.37 -2.92 -21.05
N ALA A 36 -13.58 -3.42 -20.81
CA ALA A 36 -13.89 -4.85 -20.93
C ALA A 36 -13.74 -5.38 -22.37
N ALA A 37 -14.10 -4.58 -23.37
CA ALA A 37 -14.02 -4.93 -24.78
C ALA A 37 -12.59 -5.18 -25.29
N MET A 38 -11.59 -4.57 -24.63
CA MET A 38 -10.16 -4.77 -24.95
C MET A 38 -9.57 -6.04 -24.33
N ARG A 39 -10.32 -6.72 -23.46
CA ARG A 39 -9.89 -7.90 -22.69
C ARG A 39 -10.50 -9.21 -23.21
N ARG A 40 -11.19 -9.18 -24.34
CA ARG A 40 -11.98 -10.32 -24.83
C ARG A 40 -11.83 -10.51 -26.33
N GLY A 41 -12.03 -11.75 -26.76
CA GLY A 41 -11.99 -12.12 -28.17
C GLY A 41 -10.57 -12.18 -28.74
N PRO A 42 -10.45 -12.32 -30.07
CA PRO A 42 -9.16 -12.37 -30.75
C PRO A 42 -8.36 -11.07 -30.57
N PHE A 43 -7.05 -11.16 -30.75
CA PHE A 43 -6.17 -9.99 -30.76
C PHE A 43 -6.51 -9.03 -31.89
N ARG A 44 -6.38 -7.74 -31.63
CA ARG A 44 -6.65 -6.65 -32.58
C ARG A 44 -5.44 -5.72 -32.66
N ALA A 45 -5.34 -4.96 -33.75
CA ALA A 45 -4.42 -3.83 -33.78
C ALA A 45 -4.75 -2.86 -32.62
N GLY A 46 -3.72 -2.36 -31.95
CA GLY A 46 -3.83 -1.55 -30.73
C GLY A 46 -3.80 -2.37 -29.43
N ASP A 47 -4.07 -3.69 -29.46
CA ASP A 47 -4.01 -4.51 -28.25
C ASP A 47 -2.57 -4.57 -27.72
N ARG A 48 -2.43 -4.50 -26.39
CA ARG A 48 -1.18 -4.85 -25.72
C ARG A 48 -1.09 -6.35 -25.55
N VAL A 49 0.06 -6.91 -25.91
CA VAL A 49 0.35 -8.33 -25.82
C VAL A 49 1.62 -8.54 -25.02
N GLN A 50 1.54 -9.42 -24.05
CA GLN A 50 2.68 -9.98 -23.34
C GLN A 50 3.11 -11.27 -24.05
N LEU A 51 4.37 -11.28 -24.45
CA LEU A 51 5.04 -12.37 -25.14
C LEU A 51 5.97 -13.06 -24.16
N THR A 52 5.84 -14.38 -24.02
CA THR A 52 6.68 -15.19 -23.14
C THR A 52 7.53 -16.14 -23.96
N ASP A 53 8.86 -16.04 -23.84
CA ASP A 53 9.80 -16.94 -24.51
C ASP A 53 9.92 -18.31 -23.78
N PRO A 54 10.62 -19.31 -24.34
CA PRO A 54 10.77 -20.62 -23.69
C PRO A 54 11.57 -20.61 -22.38
N ARG A 55 12.23 -19.49 -22.06
CA ARG A 55 12.94 -19.27 -20.79
C ARG A 55 12.08 -18.50 -19.77
N GLY A 56 10.82 -18.20 -20.10
CA GLY A 56 9.93 -17.42 -19.27
C GLY A 56 10.19 -15.91 -19.30
N ARG A 57 10.99 -15.41 -20.24
CA ARG A 57 11.24 -13.97 -20.37
C ARG A 57 10.03 -13.29 -20.98
N LEU A 58 9.57 -12.24 -20.30
CA LEU A 58 8.41 -11.45 -20.70
C LEU A 58 8.84 -10.25 -21.55
N HIS A 59 8.10 -10.03 -22.64
CA HIS A 59 8.18 -8.83 -23.48
C HIS A 59 6.77 -8.26 -23.64
N THR A 60 6.62 -6.94 -23.63
CA THR A 60 5.31 -6.30 -23.84
C THR A 60 5.37 -5.43 -25.07
N ILE A 61 4.43 -5.65 -25.99
CA ILE A 61 4.31 -4.90 -27.24
C ILE A 61 2.88 -4.39 -27.43
N THR A 62 2.74 -3.37 -28.26
CA THR A 62 1.43 -2.95 -28.80
C THR A 62 1.34 -3.44 -30.24
N LEU A 63 0.31 -4.21 -30.56
CA LEU A 63 0.10 -4.71 -31.90
C LEU A 63 -0.23 -3.56 -32.85
N ALA A 64 0.37 -3.61 -34.03
CA ALA A 64 0.18 -2.62 -35.09
C ALA A 64 0.32 -3.34 -36.43
N ALA A 65 -0.65 -3.14 -37.32
CA ALA A 65 -0.67 -3.82 -38.61
C ALA A 65 0.60 -3.50 -39.42
N GLY A 66 1.21 -4.53 -40.03
CA GLY A 66 2.45 -4.40 -40.79
C GLY A 66 3.71 -4.09 -39.97
N ALA A 67 3.63 -4.01 -38.64
CA ALA A 67 4.79 -3.88 -37.78
C ALA A 67 5.37 -5.26 -37.41
N ALA A 68 6.64 -5.28 -37.00
CA ALA A 68 7.34 -6.50 -36.61
C ALA A 68 7.95 -6.38 -35.22
N PHE A 69 7.97 -7.49 -34.48
CA PHE A 69 8.69 -7.59 -33.22
C PHE A 69 10.06 -8.23 -33.45
N HIS A 70 11.12 -7.51 -33.11
CA HIS A 70 12.49 -7.94 -33.30
C HIS A 70 13.13 -8.42 -32.00
N THR A 71 13.84 -9.54 -32.08
CA THR A 71 14.65 -10.07 -30.98
C THR A 71 16.05 -10.42 -31.49
N HIS A 72 16.95 -10.73 -30.55
CA HIS A 72 18.26 -11.31 -30.88
C HIS A 72 18.17 -12.71 -31.53
N ARG A 73 16.98 -13.32 -31.63
CA ARG A 73 16.71 -14.65 -32.23
C ARG A 73 15.67 -14.56 -33.35
N GLY A 74 15.82 -13.56 -34.22
CA GLY A 74 14.90 -13.33 -35.33
C GLY A 74 13.71 -12.44 -34.95
N TYR A 75 12.71 -12.43 -35.82
CA TYR A 75 11.53 -11.59 -35.73
C TYR A 75 10.27 -12.36 -36.15
N PHE A 76 9.09 -11.79 -35.87
CA PHE A 76 7.81 -12.20 -36.46
C PHE A 76 6.96 -10.94 -36.73
N GLN A 77 5.94 -11.06 -37.57
CA GLN A 77 5.05 -9.95 -37.90
C GLN A 77 3.92 -9.86 -36.86
N HIS A 78 3.49 -8.65 -36.52
CA HIS A 78 2.32 -8.46 -35.66
C HIS A 78 1.06 -9.03 -36.30
N ASP A 79 1.00 -9.03 -37.63
CA ASP A 79 -0.11 -9.63 -38.40
C ASP A 79 -0.23 -11.14 -38.18
N ASP A 80 0.82 -11.82 -37.71
CA ASP A 80 0.78 -13.24 -37.33
C ASP A 80 0.00 -13.46 -36.00
N ILE A 81 -0.16 -12.41 -35.19
CA ILE A 81 -0.88 -12.43 -33.92
C ILE A 81 -2.29 -11.83 -34.08
N ILE A 82 -2.44 -10.77 -34.87
CA ILE A 82 -3.73 -10.10 -35.07
C ILE A 82 -4.75 -11.09 -35.64
N GLY A 83 -5.91 -11.17 -35.00
CA GLY A 83 -6.98 -12.12 -35.33
C GLY A 83 -6.83 -13.49 -34.68
N ALA A 84 -5.70 -13.81 -34.06
CA ALA A 84 -5.53 -15.03 -33.27
C ALA A 84 -6.15 -14.90 -31.87
N SER A 85 -6.51 -16.04 -31.27
CA SER A 85 -6.98 -16.09 -29.88
C SER A 85 -5.84 -15.91 -28.88
N GLU A 86 -6.15 -15.44 -27.66
CA GLU A 86 -5.20 -15.47 -26.54
C GLU A 86 -4.73 -16.90 -26.24
N GLY A 87 -3.47 -17.02 -25.84
CA GLY A 87 -2.82 -18.30 -25.61
C GLY A 87 -2.27 -18.94 -26.90
N SER A 88 -2.28 -18.20 -28.02
CA SER A 88 -1.61 -18.62 -29.25
C SER A 88 -0.09 -18.56 -29.13
N VAL A 89 0.59 -19.34 -29.97
CA VAL A 89 2.05 -19.35 -30.09
C VAL A 89 2.41 -18.75 -31.44
N VAL A 90 3.37 -17.82 -31.43
CA VAL A 90 3.99 -17.26 -32.64
C VAL A 90 5.46 -17.68 -32.68
N THR A 91 5.93 -18.11 -33.85
CA THR A 91 7.31 -18.59 -34.03
C THR A 91 8.13 -17.55 -34.78
N THR A 92 9.32 -17.22 -34.27
CA THR A 92 10.23 -16.30 -34.96
C THR A 92 10.80 -16.93 -36.23
N THR A 93 11.37 -16.11 -37.12
CA THR A 93 12.14 -16.56 -38.29
C THR A 93 13.33 -17.48 -37.96
N SER A 94 13.76 -17.54 -36.70
CA SER A 94 14.80 -18.46 -36.22
C SER A 94 14.24 -19.70 -35.50
N GLY A 95 12.93 -19.95 -35.57
CA GLY A 95 12.29 -21.13 -34.99
C GLY A 95 12.08 -21.07 -33.47
N ILE A 96 12.02 -19.88 -32.88
CA ILE A 96 11.78 -19.72 -31.43
C ILE A 96 10.32 -19.36 -31.20
N ASP A 97 9.65 -20.14 -30.37
CA ASP A 97 8.25 -19.95 -30.01
C ASP A 97 8.07 -18.91 -28.91
N TYR A 98 7.04 -18.07 -29.06
CA TYR A 98 6.58 -17.12 -28.06
C TYR A 98 5.09 -17.32 -27.80
N LEU A 99 4.71 -17.47 -26.53
CA LEU A 99 3.32 -17.48 -26.09
C LEU A 99 2.78 -16.05 -26.04
N ALA A 100 1.66 -15.78 -26.70
CA ALA A 100 1.00 -14.48 -26.72
C ALA A 100 -0.24 -14.46 -25.80
N LEU A 101 -0.23 -13.57 -24.80
CA LEU A 101 -1.34 -13.35 -23.86
C LEU A 101 -1.58 -11.84 -23.69
N ARG A 102 -2.80 -11.41 -23.36
CA ARG A 102 -2.99 -10.03 -22.89
C ARG A 102 -2.40 -9.90 -21.48
N PRO A 103 -1.69 -8.81 -21.17
CA PRO A 103 -1.13 -8.61 -19.84
C PRO A 103 -2.25 -8.49 -18.80
N LEU A 104 -2.11 -9.17 -17.66
CA LEU A 104 -2.95 -8.92 -16.49
C LEU A 104 -2.63 -7.53 -15.90
N LEU A 105 -3.42 -7.08 -14.92
CA LEU A 105 -3.09 -5.82 -14.23
C LEU A 105 -1.70 -5.88 -13.60
N SER A 106 -1.43 -6.99 -12.93
CA SER A 106 -0.17 -7.25 -12.23
C SER A 106 1.01 -7.13 -13.18
N ASP A 107 0.84 -7.58 -14.42
CA ASP A 107 1.89 -7.56 -15.42
C ASP A 107 2.07 -6.15 -16.01
N TYR A 108 0.95 -5.48 -16.29
CA TYR A 108 0.94 -4.11 -16.81
C TYR A 108 1.59 -3.13 -15.85
N THR A 109 1.18 -3.14 -14.58
CA THR A 109 1.67 -2.20 -13.55
C THR A 109 3.18 -2.30 -13.32
N LEU A 110 3.78 -3.47 -13.51
CA LEU A 110 5.22 -3.69 -13.36
C LEU A 110 6.05 -3.33 -14.62
N SER A 111 5.39 -3.23 -15.78
CA SER A 111 6.04 -2.99 -17.08
C SER A 111 5.73 -1.62 -17.70
N MET A 112 4.74 -0.90 -17.20
CA MET A 112 4.36 0.42 -17.70
C MET A 112 5.47 1.47 -17.49
N PRO A 113 5.47 2.55 -18.28
CA PRO A 113 6.31 3.73 -18.02
C PRO A 113 6.06 4.29 -16.62
N ARG A 114 7.14 4.65 -15.91
CA ARG A 114 7.10 5.08 -14.51
C ARG A 114 7.77 6.42 -14.35
N GLY A 115 7.05 7.39 -13.77
CA GLY A 115 7.62 8.62 -13.24
C GLY A 115 8.01 8.50 -11.76
N ALA A 116 7.34 7.59 -11.04
CA ALA A 116 7.50 7.35 -9.61
C ALA A 116 7.58 5.84 -9.30
N ALA A 117 7.94 5.51 -8.07
CA ALA A 117 7.74 4.15 -7.55
C ALA A 117 6.23 3.82 -7.57
N VAL A 118 5.91 2.55 -7.85
CA VAL A 118 4.52 2.09 -7.94
C VAL A 118 4.18 1.22 -6.75
N VAL A 119 2.92 1.29 -6.29
CA VAL A 119 2.37 0.29 -5.38
C VAL A 119 2.36 -1.06 -6.07
N TYR A 120 2.98 -2.06 -5.43
CA TYR A 120 3.09 -3.40 -6.00
C TYR A 120 1.73 -4.11 -6.02
N PRO A 121 1.48 -5.06 -6.94
CA PRO A 121 0.21 -5.77 -7.01
C PRO A 121 -0.24 -6.43 -5.70
N LYS A 122 0.71 -6.92 -4.90
CA LYS A 122 0.42 -7.50 -3.58
C LYS A 122 -0.20 -6.47 -2.63
N ASP A 123 0.29 -5.24 -2.66
CA ASP A 123 -0.13 -4.17 -1.76
C ASP A 123 -1.41 -3.53 -2.29
N ALA A 124 -1.52 -3.33 -3.61
CA ALA A 124 -2.76 -2.85 -4.24
C ALA A 124 -3.94 -3.79 -3.96
N GLY A 125 -3.73 -5.12 -4.04
CA GLY A 125 -4.75 -6.10 -3.68
C GLY A 125 -5.15 -6.04 -2.20
N GLN A 126 -4.17 -5.82 -1.30
CA GLN A 126 -4.45 -5.61 0.12
C GLN A 126 -5.19 -4.30 0.37
N ILE A 127 -4.86 -3.21 -0.34
CA ILE A 127 -5.56 -1.93 -0.23
C ILE A 127 -7.01 -2.10 -0.62
N VAL A 128 -7.28 -2.68 -1.80
CA VAL A 128 -8.66 -2.92 -2.28
C VAL A 128 -9.45 -3.75 -1.26
N ALA A 129 -8.87 -4.85 -0.77
CA ALA A 129 -9.56 -5.76 0.14
C ALA A 129 -9.72 -5.19 1.56
N MET A 130 -8.67 -4.62 2.14
CA MET A 130 -8.63 -4.20 3.55
C MET A 130 -9.22 -2.81 3.77
N ALA A 131 -9.21 -1.96 2.73
CA ALA A 131 -10.00 -0.74 2.72
C ALA A 131 -11.45 -1.00 2.32
N ASP A 132 -11.82 -2.23 1.91
CA ASP A 132 -13.17 -2.57 1.47
C ASP A 132 -13.63 -1.59 0.36
N ILE A 133 -12.86 -1.53 -0.73
CA ILE A 133 -13.25 -0.76 -1.91
C ILE A 133 -14.31 -1.55 -2.67
N PHE A 134 -15.54 -1.04 -2.71
CA PHE A 134 -16.70 -1.74 -3.24
C PHE A 134 -17.27 -1.06 -4.50
N PRO A 135 -18.04 -1.77 -5.35
CA PRO A 135 -18.69 -1.17 -6.50
C PRO A 135 -19.63 -0.02 -6.12
N GLY A 136 -19.45 1.16 -6.71
CA GLY A 136 -20.22 2.36 -6.37
C GLY A 136 -19.63 3.22 -5.25
N ALA A 137 -18.51 2.83 -4.65
CA ALA A 137 -17.86 3.63 -3.60
C ALA A 137 -17.36 4.98 -4.13
N ARG A 138 -17.39 6.00 -3.27
CA ARG A 138 -16.72 7.30 -3.47
C ARG A 138 -15.37 7.28 -2.76
N VAL A 139 -14.31 7.29 -3.55
CA VAL A 139 -12.94 7.09 -3.10
C VAL A 139 -12.10 8.31 -3.42
N ILE A 140 -11.30 8.76 -2.45
CA ILE A 140 -10.21 9.70 -2.69
C ILE A 140 -8.89 8.93 -2.69
N GLU A 141 -8.04 9.19 -3.68
CA GLU A 141 -6.65 8.76 -3.71
C GLU A 141 -5.76 9.98 -3.76
N ALA A 142 -4.66 9.99 -3.00
CA ALA A 142 -3.64 11.03 -3.12
C ALA A 142 -2.24 10.46 -3.09
N GLY A 143 -1.40 10.99 -3.99
CA GLY A 143 -0.15 10.34 -4.41
C GLY A 143 -0.42 9.33 -5.51
N VAL A 144 -0.74 9.84 -6.70
CA VAL A 144 -1.17 9.04 -7.85
C VAL A 144 0.05 8.39 -8.53
N GLY A 145 1.17 9.12 -8.53
CA GLY A 145 2.44 8.65 -9.08
C GLY A 145 2.32 8.27 -10.55
N SER A 146 2.40 6.98 -10.87
CA SER A 146 2.28 6.48 -12.26
C SER A 146 0.91 5.84 -12.56
N GLY A 147 -0.07 5.96 -11.67
CA GLY A 147 -1.45 5.44 -11.86
C GLY A 147 -1.63 3.94 -11.59
N ALA A 148 -0.65 3.28 -10.98
CA ALA A 148 -0.68 1.83 -10.73
C ALA A 148 -1.84 1.42 -9.82
N LEU A 149 -1.95 2.12 -8.68
CA LEU A 149 -2.99 1.90 -7.69
C LEU A 149 -4.34 2.36 -8.20
N THR A 150 -4.39 3.53 -8.84
CA THR A 150 -5.56 4.09 -9.53
C THR A 150 -6.26 3.06 -10.41
N MET A 151 -5.53 2.31 -11.27
CA MET A 151 -6.14 1.26 -12.10
C MET A 151 -6.78 0.12 -11.29
N SER A 152 -6.23 -0.21 -10.12
CA SER A 152 -6.81 -1.21 -9.22
C SER A 152 -8.06 -0.69 -8.55
N LEU A 153 -8.05 0.57 -8.10
CA LEU A 153 -9.19 1.25 -7.49
C LEU A 153 -10.35 1.39 -8.48
N LEU A 154 -10.08 1.85 -9.71
CA LEU A 154 -11.09 2.00 -10.77
C LEU A 154 -11.81 0.69 -11.08
N ARG A 155 -11.10 -0.43 -11.14
CA ARG A 155 -11.74 -1.74 -11.32
C ARG A 155 -12.63 -2.14 -10.15
N ALA A 156 -12.26 -1.76 -8.93
CA ALA A 156 -13.01 -2.12 -7.73
C ALA A 156 -14.28 -1.27 -7.56
N VAL A 157 -14.18 0.04 -7.82
CA VAL A 157 -15.34 0.95 -7.76
C VAL A 157 -16.29 0.77 -8.94
N GLY A 158 -15.76 0.39 -10.11
CA GLY A 158 -16.51 0.23 -11.35
C GLY A 158 -17.05 1.55 -11.91
N ASP A 159 -17.69 1.48 -13.08
CA ASP A 159 -18.18 2.64 -13.84
C ASP A 159 -19.25 3.46 -13.12
N GLY A 160 -19.94 2.87 -12.14
CA GLY A 160 -20.96 3.54 -11.32
C GLY A 160 -20.44 4.12 -10.00
N GLY A 161 -19.16 3.96 -9.68
CA GLY A 161 -18.52 4.56 -8.53
C GLY A 161 -17.87 5.90 -8.84
N SER A 162 -17.03 6.38 -7.93
CA SER A 162 -16.25 7.61 -8.11
C SER A 162 -14.88 7.45 -7.48
N LEU A 163 -13.83 7.74 -8.24
CA LEU A 163 -12.46 7.86 -7.77
C LEU A 163 -11.96 9.26 -8.12
N HIS A 164 -11.69 10.07 -7.10
CA HIS A 164 -11.01 11.34 -7.27
C HIS A 164 -9.55 11.17 -6.85
N SER A 165 -8.65 11.27 -7.81
CA SER A 165 -7.20 11.18 -7.60
C SER A 165 -6.62 12.60 -7.51
N ILE A 166 -5.76 12.85 -6.53
CA ILE A 166 -5.12 14.16 -6.31
C ILE A 166 -3.59 13.98 -6.36
N GLU A 167 -2.95 14.68 -7.29
CA GLU A 167 -1.50 14.63 -7.50
C GLU A 167 -0.92 16.04 -7.46
N ARG A 168 0.13 16.25 -6.67
CA ARG A 168 0.76 17.58 -6.55
C ARG A 168 1.58 17.96 -7.77
N ARG A 169 2.08 16.95 -8.48
CA ARG A 169 3.04 17.08 -9.57
C ARG A 169 2.36 16.87 -10.92
N GLU A 170 2.22 17.94 -11.69
CA GLU A 170 1.61 17.90 -13.04
C GLU A 170 2.27 16.86 -13.95
N ASP A 171 3.60 16.73 -13.91
CA ASP A 171 4.34 15.74 -14.71
C ASP A 171 3.96 14.29 -14.34
N PHE A 172 3.67 14.02 -13.06
CA PHE A 172 3.18 12.72 -12.61
C PHE A 172 1.72 12.51 -12.94
N ALA A 173 0.89 13.56 -12.84
CA ALA A 173 -0.51 13.52 -13.22
C ALA A 173 -0.67 13.15 -14.71
N ASP A 174 0.16 13.69 -15.59
CA ASP A 174 0.14 13.38 -17.02
C ASP A 174 0.56 11.94 -17.31
N ILE A 175 1.60 11.44 -16.64
CA ILE A 175 2.03 10.04 -16.75
C ILE A 175 0.92 9.10 -16.27
N ALA A 176 0.30 9.40 -15.13
CA ALA A 176 -0.80 8.62 -14.58
C ALA A 176 -1.99 8.60 -15.55
N ARG A 177 -2.39 9.74 -16.09
CA ARG A 177 -3.47 9.86 -17.08
C ARG A 177 -3.20 9.00 -18.31
N GLY A 178 -2.01 9.14 -18.90
CA GLY A 178 -1.62 8.33 -20.05
C GLY A 178 -1.66 6.82 -19.74
N ASN A 179 -1.10 6.41 -18.59
CA ASN A 179 -1.07 4.99 -18.22
C ASN A 179 -2.47 4.40 -17.95
N VAL A 180 -3.34 5.13 -17.26
CA VAL A 180 -4.70 4.70 -16.92
C VAL A 180 -5.54 4.63 -18.20
N GLU A 181 -5.52 5.67 -19.03
CA GLU A 181 -6.32 5.69 -20.26
C GLU A 181 -5.84 4.63 -21.26
N LEU A 182 -4.54 4.43 -21.41
CA LEU A 182 -3.99 3.34 -22.24
C LEU A 182 -4.44 1.96 -21.75
N PHE A 183 -4.65 1.82 -20.44
CA PHE A 183 -5.06 0.55 -19.85
C PHE A 183 -6.55 0.26 -20.07
N PHE A 184 -7.40 1.30 -19.98
CA PHE A 184 -8.84 1.19 -20.16
C PHE A 184 -9.31 1.42 -21.60
N GLY A 185 -8.43 1.89 -22.49
CA GLY A 185 -8.74 2.19 -23.89
C GLY A 185 -9.36 3.58 -24.09
N GLY A 186 -9.20 4.47 -23.13
CA GLY A 186 -9.79 5.81 -23.09
C GLY A 186 -10.03 6.31 -21.67
N PRO A 187 -10.66 7.48 -21.51
CA PRO A 187 -11.03 8.03 -20.20
C PRO A 187 -12.01 7.11 -19.48
N HIS A 188 -11.81 6.95 -18.17
CA HIS A 188 -12.71 6.16 -17.33
C HIS A 188 -13.79 7.05 -16.71
N PRO A 189 -15.08 6.72 -16.82
CA PRO A 189 -16.18 7.61 -16.40
C PRO A 189 -16.20 7.88 -14.90
N ALA A 190 -15.73 6.93 -14.09
CA ALA A 190 -15.63 7.08 -12.64
C ALA A 190 -14.36 7.82 -12.17
N TRP A 191 -13.51 8.34 -13.07
CA TRP A 191 -12.21 8.89 -12.69
C TRP A 191 -12.10 10.39 -12.91
N GLU A 192 -11.73 11.10 -11.86
CA GLU A 192 -11.33 12.51 -11.92
C GLU A 192 -9.92 12.66 -11.35
N LEU A 193 -9.12 13.56 -11.94
CA LEU A 193 -7.74 13.82 -11.56
C LEU A 193 -7.51 15.33 -11.40
N SER A 194 -7.20 15.77 -10.19
CA SER A 194 -6.88 17.16 -9.87
C SER A 194 -5.40 17.34 -9.54
N ILE A 195 -4.86 18.49 -9.95
CA ILE A 195 -3.48 18.87 -9.64
C ILE A 195 -3.51 19.82 -8.43
N GLY A 196 -2.81 19.46 -7.36
CA GLY A 196 -2.73 20.29 -6.16
C GLY A 196 -2.38 19.51 -4.90
N ASP A 197 -2.27 20.22 -3.78
CA ASP A 197 -2.14 19.58 -2.47
C ASP A 197 -3.49 19.00 -2.02
N LEU A 198 -3.45 17.84 -1.37
CA LEU A 198 -4.66 17.16 -0.91
C LEU A 198 -5.46 18.03 0.07
N SER A 199 -4.77 18.74 0.98
CA SER A 199 -5.43 19.56 1.99
C SER A 199 -6.19 20.75 1.41
N ASP A 200 -5.74 21.25 0.26
CA ASP A 200 -6.37 22.35 -0.47
C ASP A 200 -7.49 21.86 -1.39
N VAL A 201 -7.26 20.78 -2.13
CA VAL A 201 -8.19 20.29 -3.17
C VAL A 201 -9.37 19.51 -2.57
N LEU A 202 -9.14 18.69 -1.54
CA LEU A 202 -10.17 17.80 -1.00
C LEU A 202 -11.46 18.54 -0.56
N PRO A 203 -11.39 19.69 0.13
CA PRO A 203 -12.59 20.46 0.51
C PRO A 203 -13.38 21.01 -0.69
N GLU A 204 -12.76 21.19 -1.85
CA GLU A 204 -13.41 21.71 -3.06
C GLU A 204 -14.17 20.62 -3.82
N VAL A 205 -13.66 19.39 -3.77
CA VAL A 205 -14.16 18.26 -4.58
C VAL A 205 -15.07 17.31 -3.79
N ALA A 206 -15.06 17.38 -2.46
CA ALA A 206 -15.88 16.52 -1.60
C ALA A 206 -16.59 17.32 -0.50
N ALA A 207 -17.91 17.12 -0.39
CA ALA A 207 -18.67 17.63 0.73
C ALA A 207 -18.25 16.91 2.04
N PRO A 208 -18.36 17.57 3.21
CA PRO A 208 -18.10 16.91 4.49
C PRO A 208 -18.93 15.64 4.67
N GLY A 209 -18.31 14.57 5.17
CA GLY A 209 -18.96 13.28 5.39
C GLY A 209 -19.45 12.55 4.13
N SER A 210 -18.99 12.95 2.94
CA SER A 210 -19.45 12.37 1.67
C SER A 210 -18.52 11.32 1.07
N VAL A 211 -17.32 11.10 1.62
CA VAL A 211 -16.36 10.13 1.09
C VAL A 211 -16.46 8.82 1.84
N ASP A 212 -16.47 7.69 1.11
CA ASP A 212 -16.54 6.37 1.72
C ASP A 212 -15.15 5.87 2.13
N ARG A 213 -14.13 6.14 1.29
CA ARG A 213 -12.76 5.62 1.43
C ARG A 213 -11.71 6.67 1.04
N ILE A 214 -10.62 6.77 1.80
CA ILE A 214 -9.45 7.57 1.45
C ILE A 214 -8.22 6.68 1.44
N VAL A 215 -7.43 6.78 0.37
CA VAL A 215 -6.18 6.04 0.17
C VAL A 215 -5.03 7.04 -0.01
N LEU A 216 -4.02 6.98 0.87
CA LEU A 216 -2.87 7.89 0.84
C LEU A 216 -1.56 7.13 0.58
N ASP A 217 -0.88 7.45 -0.52
CA ASP A 217 0.48 6.97 -0.84
C ASP A 217 1.42 8.17 -1.00
N MET A 218 1.88 8.71 0.13
CA MET A 218 2.66 9.95 0.14
C MET A 218 3.67 9.96 1.29
N LEU A 219 4.60 10.92 1.23
CA LEU A 219 5.67 11.01 2.22
C LEU A 219 5.19 11.40 3.63
N ALA A 220 4.14 12.22 3.71
CA ALA A 220 3.66 12.81 4.95
C ALA A 220 2.11 12.73 5.09
N PRO A 221 1.53 11.52 5.16
CA PRO A 221 0.08 11.36 5.24
C PRO A 221 -0.54 11.98 6.52
N TRP A 222 0.24 12.15 7.59
CA TRP A 222 -0.20 12.79 8.84
C TRP A 222 -0.58 14.27 8.66
N GLU A 223 -0.09 14.95 7.62
CA GLU A 223 -0.43 16.36 7.35
C GLU A 223 -1.87 16.52 6.83
N ASN A 224 -2.52 15.42 6.44
CA ASN A 224 -3.83 15.41 5.80
C ASN A 224 -4.94 14.78 6.65
N LEU A 225 -4.69 14.53 7.94
CA LEU A 225 -5.67 13.88 8.83
C LEU A 225 -6.92 14.73 9.04
N GLU A 226 -6.77 16.05 9.19
CA GLU A 226 -7.90 16.99 9.33
C GLU A 226 -8.82 16.93 8.10
N ALA A 227 -8.26 17.19 6.91
CA ALA A 227 -9.02 17.18 5.66
C ALA A 227 -9.68 15.81 5.42
N SER A 228 -8.95 14.72 5.72
CA SER A 228 -9.48 13.35 5.62
C SER A 228 -10.64 13.10 6.57
N ALA A 229 -10.53 13.56 7.83
CA ALA A 229 -11.56 13.38 8.85
C ALA A 229 -12.84 14.18 8.54
N VAL A 230 -12.71 15.34 7.90
CA VAL A 230 -13.84 16.16 7.45
C VAL A 230 -14.56 15.50 6.27
N ALA A 231 -13.81 15.00 5.28
CA ALA A 231 -14.40 14.44 4.07
C ALA A 231 -15.03 13.05 4.28
N LEU A 232 -14.41 12.19 5.12
CA LEU A 232 -14.88 10.83 5.37
C LEU A 232 -16.24 10.82 6.08
N ALA A 233 -17.17 10.02 5.55
CA ALA A 233 -18.39 9.64 6.28
C ALA A 233 -18.02 8.92 7.60
N PRO A 234 -18.83 9.05 8.67
CA PRO A 234 -18.69 8.22 9.86
C PRO A 234 -18.61 6.73 9.50
N GLY A 235 -17.59 6.04 10.01
CA GLY A 235 -17.29 4.66 9.69
C GLY A 235 -16.54 4.43 8.37
N GLY A 236 -16.30 5.48 7.57
CA GLY A 236 -15.46 5.44 6.39
C GLY A 236 -14.01 5.04 6.72
N VAL A 237 -13.28 4.56 5.72
CA VAL A 237 -11.94 3.97 5.92
C VAL A 237 -10.86 4.89 5.39
N LEU A 238 -9.86 5.15 6.23
CA LEU A 238 -8.57 5.71 5.82
C LEU A 238 -7.56 4.58 5.75
N ILE A 239 -6.86 4.45 4.63
CA ILE A 239 -5.72 3.54 4.50
C ILE A 239 -4.52 4.31 3.93
N CYS A 240 -3.36 4.13 4.56
CA CYS A 240 -2.13 4.78 4.18
C CYS A 240 -1.07 3.73 3.84
N TYR A 241 -0.34 3.97 2.76
CA TYR A 241 0.86 3.24 2.39
C TYR A 241 2.08 4.07 2.77
N VAL A 242 3.00 3.50 3.57
CA VAL A 242 4.22 4.18 4.01
C VAL A 242 5.43 3.26 3.91
N ALA A 243 6.57 3.80 3.48
CA ALA A 243 7.75 2.99 3.17
C ALA A 243 8.65 2.72 4.38
N THR A 244 8.62 3.56 5.42
CA THR A 244 9.54 3.45 6.55
C THR A 244 8.80 3.22 7.87
N THR A 245 9.49 2.57 8.81
CA THR A 245 9.00 2.40 10.18
C THR A 245 8.85 3.72 10.93
N THR A 246 9.62 4.76 10.58
CA THR A 246 9.48 6.10 11.15
C THR A 246 8.21 6.79 10.67
N GLN A 247 7.88 6.68 9.37
CA GLN A 247 6.60 7.15 8.84
C GLN A 247 5.43 6.40 9.47
N LEU A 248 5.55 5.07 9.60
CA LEU A 248 4.52 4.24 10.22
C LEU A 248 4.28 4.63 11.68
N SER A 249 5.36 4.77 12.45
CA SER A 249 5.32 5.17 13.86
C SER A 249 4.63 6.53 14.02
N ARG A 250 5.11 7.54 13.29
CA ARG A 250 4.54 8.88 13.35
C ARG A 250 3.05 8.90 12.99
N LEU A 251 2.68 8.29 11.85
CA LEU A 251 1.28 8.24 11.43
C LEU A 251 0.39 7.56 12.48
N GLY A 252 0.86 6.47 13.09
CA GLY A 252 0.13 5.79 14.16
C GLY A 252 -0.12 6.67 15.37
N GLU A 253 0.89 7.42 15.83
CA GLU A 253 0.73 8.33 16.96
C GLU A 253 -0.14 9.56 16.63
N GLU A 254 0.02 10.16 15.45
CA GLU A 254 -0.78 11.32 15.00
C GLU A 254 -2.27 10.94 14.87
N LEU A 255 -2.59 9.73 14.37
CA LEU A 255 -3.97 9.24 14.34
C LEU A 255 -4.57 9.05 15.74
N ARG A 256 -3.76 8.61 16.72
CA ARG A 256 -4.23 8.48 18.12
C ARG A 256 -4.42 9.84 18.77
N ALA A 257 -3.54 10.79 18.49
CA ALA A 257 -3.62 12.15 19.01
C ALA A 257 -4.83 12.90 18.43
N ASP A 258 -5.15 12.68 17.16
CA ASP A 258 -6.30 13.27 16.47
C ASP A 258 -7.65 12.86 17.11
N GLY A 259 -7.79 11.59 17.47
CA GLY A 259 -8.95 11.06 18.20
C GLY A 259 -10.23 10.86 17.36
N ARG A 260 -10.29 11.39 16.13
CA ARG A 260 -11.44 11.16 15.21
C ARG A 260 -11.34 9.86 14.42
N PHE A 261 -10.30 9.07 14.66
CA PHE A 261 -10.08 7.78 14.04
C PHE A 261 -10.02 6.68 15.10
N THR A 262 -10.41 5.46 14.71
CA THR A 262 -10.24 4.27 15.56
C THR A 262 -8.75 3.98 15.80
N GLU A 263 -8.46 3.05 16.71
CA GLU A 263 -7.09 2.56 16.90
C GLU A 263 -6.50 2.09 15.54
N PRO A 264 -5.32 2.61 15.14
CA PRO A 264 -4.72 2.23 13.87
C PRO A 264 -4.26 0.76 13.86
N GLU A 265 -4.53 0.09 12.75
CA GLU A 265 -4.08 -1.27 12.47
C GLU A 265 -2.99 -1.22 11.39
N ALA A 266 -1.79 -1.72 11.71
CA ALA A 266 -0.65 -1.72 10.80
C ALA A 266 -0.17 -3.13 10.49
N TRP A 267 0.19 -3.40 9.24
CA TRP A 267 0.78 -4.67 8.80
C TRP A 267 1.64 -4.49 7.55
N GLU A 268 2.42 -5.53 7.22
CA GLU A 268 3.08 -5.68 5.93
C GLU A 268 2.82 -7.09 5.39
N THR A 269 3.07 -7.30 4.10
CA THR A 269 2.93 -8.62 3.46
C THR A 269 4.19 -9.00 2.69
N MET A 270 4.59 -10.26 2.80
CA MET A 270 5.71 -10.84 2.07
C MET A 270 5.21 -11.89 1.09
N ILE A 271 5.59 -11.78 -0.18
CA ILE A 271 5.35 -12.83 -1.19
C ILE A 271 6.67 -13.53 -1.49
N ARG A 272 6.71 -14.85 -1.28
CA ARG A 272 7.87 -15.68 -1.60
C ARG A 272 7.52 -16.67 -2.71
N GLY A 273 8.17 -16.50 -3.86
CA GLY A 273 8.06 -17.41 -4.99
C GLY A 273 8.58 -18.81 -4.65
N TRP A 274 8.08 -19.80 -5.39
CA TRP A 274 8.51 -21.18 -5.30
C TRP A 274 8.97 -21.66 -6.67
N HIS A 275 10.15 -22.27 -6.69
CA HIS A 275 10.60 -23.07 -7.82
C HIS A 275 9.90 -24.43 -7.74
N ILE A 276 9.19 -24.79 -8.81
CA ILE A 276 8.40 -26.02 -8.91
C ILE A 276 8.79 -26.73 -10.20
N GLU A 277 9.86 -27.53 -10.14
CA GLU A 277 10.35 -28.30 -11.30
C GLU A 277 10.72 -29.73 -10.89
N GLY A 278 9.90 -30.71 -11.29
CA GLY A 278 10.11 -32.12 -10.94
C GLY A 278 10.25 -32.33 -9.43
N LEU A 279 11.42 -32.83 -8.99
CA LEU A 279 11.75 -33.01 -7.57
C LEU A 279 12.32 -31.75 -6.91
N ALA A 280 12.69 -30.73 -7.70
CA ALA A 280 13.18 -29.45 -7.20
C ALA A 280 11.99 -28.55 -6.84
N VAL A 281 11.34 -28.87 -5.72
CA VAL A 281 10.27 -28.05 -5.13
C VAL A 281 10.82 -27.33 -3.91
N ARG A 282 11.08 -26.03 -4.05
CA ARG A 282 11.67 -25.22 -2.97
C ARG A 282 11.35 -23.74 -3.17
N PRO A 283 11.49 -22.91 -2.13
CA PRO A 283 11.47 -21.47 -2.29
C PRO A 283 12.50 -20.98 -3.31
N GLU A 284 12.16 -19.88 -3.99
CA GLU A 284 13.14 -19.13 -4.77
C GLU A 284 14.23 -18.56 -3.85
N HIS A 285 15.45 -18.45 -4.38
CA HIS A 285 16.59 -17.95 -3.61
C HIS A 285 16.56 -16.43 -3.39
N ARG A 286 15.80 -15.70 -4.22
CA ARG A 286 15.66 -14.25 -4.14
C ARG A 286 14.18 -13.93 -4.03
N MET A 287 13.87 -12.90 -3.26
CA MET A 287 12.54 -12.31 -3.17
C MET A 287 12.66 -10.81 -2.92
N VAL A 288 11.59 -10.08 -3.20
CA VAL A 288 11.48 -8.69 -2.74
C VAL A 288 11.26 -8.71 -1.23
N GLY A 289 12.22 -8.16 -0.47
CA GLY A 289 12.21 -8.24 0.98
C GLY A 289 11.19 -7.32 1.65
N HIS A 290 10.95 -6.15 1.07
CA HIS A 290 10.00 -5.14 1.58
C HIS A 290 9.57 -4.20 0.45
N THR A 291 8.38 -3.63 0.58
CA THR A 291 7.85 -2.59 -0.32
C THR A 291 7.38 -1.40 0.51
N GLY A 292 6.50 -1.66 1.47
CA GLY A 292 5.96 -0.70 2.42
C GLY A 292 5.06 -1.37 3.44
N PHE A 293 4.61 -0.58 4.40
CA PHE A 293 3.60 -0.92 5.39
C PHE A 293 2.25 -0.34 4.97
N LEU A 294 1.19 -1.05 5.32
CA LEU A 294 -0.17 -0.54 5.29
C LEU A 294 -0.61 -0.21 6.70
N LEU A 295 -1.22 0.95 6.87
CA LEU A 295 -1.88 1.36 8.10
C LEU A 295 -3.33 1.75 7.77
N LYS A 296 -4.28 1.15 8.47
CA LYS A 296 -5.72 1.39 8.29
C LYS A 296 -6.33 1.92 9.58
N SER A 297 -7.25 2.86 9.45
CA SER A 297 -8.17 3.25 10.52
C SER A 297 -9.54 3.62 9.97
N ARG A 298 -10.57 3.66 10.83
CA ARG A 298 -11.93 4.07 10.49
C ARG A 298 -12.27 5.39 11.15
N ARG A 299 -13.04 6.21 10.44
CA ARG A 299 -13.57 7.47 10.93
C ARG A 299 -14.60 7.22 12.05
N MET A 300 -14.43 7.87 13.19
CA MET A 300 -15.41 7.88 14.29
C MET A 300 -16.68 8.64 13.89
N ALA A 301 -17.74 8.57 14.70
CA ALA A 301 -18.86 9.50 14.54
C ALA A 301 -18.52 10.87 15.15
N ASP A 302 -19.19 11.94 14.71
CA ASP A 302 -18.96 13.28 15.27
C ASP A 302 -19.33 13.35 16.75
N GLY A 303 -18.46 13.97 17.55
CA GLY A 303 -18.62 14.10 18.99
C GLY A 303 -18.45 12.79 19.79
N ILE A 304 -18.01 11.71 19.15
CA ILE A 304 -17.77 10.41 19.80
C ILE A 304 -16.28 10.13 19.88
N ASP A 305 -15.78 10.01 21.11
CA ASP A 305 -14.39 9.64 21.36
C ASP A 305 -14.11 8.17 21.02
N ALA A 306 -12.94 7.92 20.43
CA ALA A 306 -12.45 6.58 20.20
C ALA A 306 -12.23 5.85 21.54
N PRO A 307 -12.68 4.58 21.69
CA PRO A 307 -12.37 3.80 22.88
C PRO A 307 -10.87 3.63 23.07
N VAL A 308 -10.35 4.04 24.23
CA VAL A 308 -8.91 3.92 24.53
C VAL A 308 -8.52 2.45 24.66
N ARG A 309 -7.66 1.99 23.75
CA ARG A 309 -7.11 0.64 23.82
C ARG A 309 -6.10 0.55 24.96
N ARG A 310 -6.50 -0.05 26.08
CA ARG A 310 -5.59 -0.32 27.21
C ARG A 310 -4.58 -1.41 26.83
N ARG A 311 -3.37 -1.03 26.44
CA ARG A 311 -2.19 -1.92 26.38
C ARG A 311 -1.20 -1.51 27.47
N ARG A 312 -0.55 -2.48 28.10
CA ARG A 312 0.58 -2.21 28.99
C ARG A 312 1.77 -1.85 28.09
N PRO A 313 2.27 -0.60 28.10
CA PRO A 313 3.38 -0.23 27.22
C PRO A 313 4.61 -1.05 27.55
N SER A 314 5.45 -1.36 26.55
CA SER A 314 6.81 -1.79 26.83
C SER A 314 7.57 -0.66 27.52
N LYS A 315 8.53 -0.99 28.40
CA LYS A 315 9.38 0.03 29.03
C LYS A 315 10.05 0.88 27.95
N GLY A 316 9.98 2.21 28.06
CA GLY A 316 10.55 3.17 27.08
C GLY A 316 9.71 3.38 25.81
N ALA A 317 8.46 2.94 25.76
CA ALA A 317 7.59 3.09 24.57
C ALA A 317 7.11 4.53 24.31
N TYR A 318 7.14 5.40 25.32
CA TYR A 318 6.77 6.81 25.18
C TYR A 318 7.95 7.69 25.59
N PRO A 319 8.13 8.87 24.97
CA PRO A 319 9.09 9.85 25.44
C PRO A 319 8.75 10.20 26.89
N VAL A 320 9.71 10.03 27.79
CA VAL A 320 9.60 10.56 29.15
C VAL A 320 10.14 11.98 29.08
N ASP A 321 9.33 12.97 29.44
CA ASP A 321 9.83 14.35 29.63
C ASP A 321 10.74 14.35 30.88
N GLY A 322 12.01 13.98 30.68
CA GLY A 322 13.03 13.89 31.73
C GLY A 322 14.26 13.14 31.25
N ASP A 323 15.45 13.53 31.74
CA ASP A 323 16.70 12.81 31.52
C ASP A 323 16.54 11.34 31.90
N TRP A 324 16.97 10.44 31.01
CA TRP A 324 16.95 8.99 31.23
C TRP A 324 17.62 8.67 32.56
N SER A 325 16.87 8.06 33.49
CA SER A 325 17.49 7.60 34.73
C SER A 325 18.41 6.40 34.43
N PRO A 326 19.53 6.21 35.17
CA PRO A 326 20.40 5.04 34.99
C PRO A 326 19.66 3.70 35.09
N GLU A 327 18.57 3.65 35.87
CA GLU A 327 17.72 2.46 36.00
C GLU A 327 16.90 2.16 34.75
N GLU A 328 16.54 3.17 33.96
CA GLU A 328 15.82 3.04 32.68
C GLU A 328 16.74 2.62 31.53
N LEU A 329 18.01 3.00 31.57
CA LEU A 329 19.07 2.53 30.66
C LEU A 329 19.57 1.10 30.96
N GLY A 330 19.03 0.45 32.00
CA GLY A 330 19.46 -0.89 32.40
C GLY A 330 20.81 -0.91 33.11
N GLU A 331 21.35 0.25 33.51
CA GLU A 331 22.53 0.31 34.36
C GLU A 331 22.13 -0.09 35.78
N ARG A 332 22.53 -1.30 36.19
CA ARG A 332 22.32 -1.74 37.57
C ARG A 332 23.15 -0.85 38.50
N ALA A 333 22.49 -0.02 39.31
CA ALA A 333 23.13 0.73 40.38
C ALA A 333 24.00 -0.20 41.23
N VAL A 334 25.29 0.10 41.32
CA VAL A 334 26.25 -0.69 42.09
C VAL A 334 25.89 -0.54 43.56
N SER A 335 25.41 -1.60 44.20
CA SER A 335 24.97 -1.50 45.59
C SER A 335 26.10 -1.06 46.53
N ASP A 336 25.79 -0.24 47.54
CA ASP A 336 26.74 0.21 48.56
C ASP A 336 27.51 -0.93 49.21
N LYS A 337 26.90 -2.11 49.32
CA LYS A 337 27.55 -3.32 49.83
C LYS A 337 28.65 -3.81 48.89
N LYS A 338 28.43 -3.74 47.57
CA LYS A 338 29.43 -4.07 46.55
C LYS A 338 30.55 -3.03 46.51
N VAL A 339 30.22 -1.74 46.60
CA VAL A 339 31.22 -0.65 46.70
C VAL A 339 32.08 -0.79 47.97
N ARG A 340 31.47 -1.06 49.12
CA ARG A 340 32.19 -1.31 50.39
C ARG A 340 33.07 -2.56 50.34
N ARG A 341 32.61 -3.62 49.67
CA ARG A 341 33.41 -4.84 49.47
C ARG A 341 34.62 -4.55 48.60
N VAL A 342 34.44 -3.91 47.44
CA VAL A 342 35.55 -3.55 46.55
C VAL A 342 36.53 -2.61 47.23
N ARG A 343 36.06 -1.62 48.00
CA ARG A 343 36.94 -0.74 48.81
C ARG A 343 37.75 -1.52 49.86
N ARG A 344 37.15 -2.52 50.50
CA ARG A 344 37.85 -3.38 51.46
C ARG A 344 38.91 -4.24 50.76
N ASP A 345 38.55 -4.85 49.64
CA ASP A 345 39.44 -5.74 48.89
C ASP A 345 40.64 -4.95 48.31
N VAL A 346 40.41 -3.72 47.83
CA VAL A 346 41.49 -2.80 47.39
C VAL A 346 42.35 -2.33 48.57
N GLY A 347 41.75 -2.01 49.72
CA GLY A 347 42.49 -1.66 50.93
C GLY A 347 43.39 -2.80 51.42
N GLN A 348 42.87 -4.04 51.41
CA GLN A 348 43.65 -5.23 51.77
C GLN A 348 44.76 -5.54 50.77
N ALA A 349 44.55 -5.29 49.47
CA ALA A 349 45.59 -5.44 48.46
C ALA A 349 46.70 -4.37 48.60
N LEU A 350 46.34 -3.15 48.98
CA LEU A 350 47.31 -2.09 49.29
C LEU A 350 48.10 -2.41 50.56
N ASP A 351 47.43 -2.87 51.63
CA ASP A 351 48.10 -3.28 52.87
C ASP A 351 49.04 -4.48 52.63
N ALA A 352 48.65 -5.44 51.79
CA ALA A 352 49.50 -6.56 51.40
C ALA A 352 50.73 -6.12 50.58
N SER A 353 50.58 -5.10 49.72
CA SER A 353 51.69 -4.55 48.92
C SER A 353 52.67 -3.70 49.72
N VAL A 354 52.26 -3.15 50.87
CA VAL A 354 53.13 -2.37 51.78
C VAL A 354 53.97 -3.28 52.70
N VAL A 355 53.52 -4.52 52.94
CA VAL A 355 54.24 -5.49 53.79
C VAL A 355 55.37 -6.20 53.03
N THR A 356 55.36 -6.22 51.70
CA THR A 356 56.45 -6.75 50.87
C THR A 356 57.28 -5.64 50.24
N GLY A 357 57.92 -4.82 51.06
CA GLY A 357 59.02 -3.95 50.62
C GLY A 357 60.31 -4.76 50.47
N PRO A 358 61.09 -4.60 49.37
CA PRO A 358 62.35 -5.31 49.19
C PRO A 358 63.53 -4.55 49.82
N THR A 359 64.45 -5.29 50.43
CA THR A 359 65.81 -4.85 50.79
C THR A 359 66.81 -5.95 50.37
N PRO A 360 68.10 -5.66 50.11
CA PRO A 360 68.67 -5.69 48.76
C PRO A 360 69.90 -6.59 48.58
N GLU A 361 70.23 -6.81 47.29
CA GLU A 361 71.54 -7.07 46.62
C GLU A 361 72.55 -8.11 47.15
N MET A 362 73.06 -8.94 46.21
CA MET A 362 74.41 -8.82 45.62
C MET A 362 74.76 -10.10 44.85
N GLY A 363 75.15 -9.99 43.57
CA GLY A 363 75.76 -11.11 42.85
C GLY A 363 75.82 -10.96 41.34
N ALA A 364 76.96 -10.49 40.85
CA ALA A 364 77.33 -10.32 39.44
C ALA A 364 77.18 -11.60 38.59
N ASP A 365 76.92 -11.45 37.28
CA ASP A 365 77.95 -11.51 36.23
C ASP A 365 77.41 -11.97 34.85
N SER A 366 77.99 -11.35 33.82
CA SER A 366 78.23 -11.76 32.43
C SER A 366 77.17 -12.45 31.53
N GLY A 367 76.89 -11.76 30.42
CA GLY A 367 77.20 -12.32 29.07
C GLY A 367 76.09 -13.08 28.30
N PRO A 368 76.25 -13.26 26.98
CA PRO A 368 75.24 -12.79 26.02
C PRO A 368 74.67 -13.85 25.05
N ALA A 369 73.71 -13.38 24.24
CA ALA A 369 73.45 -13.69 22.83
C ALA A 369 72.73 -14.99 22.42
N ASP A 370 71.98 -14.84 21.32
CA ASP A 370 71.55 -15.83 20.33
C ASP A 370 70.55 -16.92 20.81
N GLU A 371 69.64 -17.45 20.02
CA GLU A 371 69.36 -17.42 18.59
C GLU A 371 67.94 -18.01 18.39
N ASP A 372 67.46 -17.92 17.15
CA ASP A 372 66.58 -18.89 16.48
C ASP A 372 65.04 -18.80 16.51
N VAL A 373 64.59 -18.31 15.34
CA VAL A 373 63.55 -18.81 14.40
C VAL A 373 62.07 -18.56 14.71
#